data_AF-A0A2K2TWK3-F1
#
_entry.id   AF-A0A2K2TWK3-F1
#
_cell.length_a   1.000
_cell.length_b   1.000
_cell.length_c   1.000
_cell.angle_alpha   90.00
_cell.angle_beta   90.00
_cell.angle_gamma   90.00
#
_symmetry.space_group_name_H-M   'P 1'
#
loop_
_entity.id
_entity.type
_entity.pdbx_description
1 polymer ?
#
loop_
_entity_poly.entity_id
_entity_poly.type
_entity_poly.pdbx_seq_one_letter_code
_entity_poly.pdbx_strand_id
1 'polypeptide(L)'
;MVRRVHVIATFNLDGRVRPLWLRLKLEDDAPVYKICDCRCKDEGNWSGVLSFWCVISNAREQHEIRLDFHTKDHVWNLVLNNSSVGFGA
;
A
#
# COMPACT_ATOMS: atom_id res chain seq x y z
N MET A 1 -7.72 11.77 0.49
CA MET A 1 -6.40 12.34 0.84
C MET A 1 -5.35 11.28 0.54
N VAL A 2 -4.17 11.64 0.03
CA VAL A 2 -3.10 10.68 -0.31
C VAL A 2 -1.95 10.85 0.67
N ARG A 3 -1.46 9.75 1.26
CA ARG A 3 -0.29 9.76 2.16
C ARG A 3 0.84 8.92 1.56
N ARG A 4 2.07 9.43 1.56
CA ARG A 4 3.25 8.63 1.16
C ARG A 4 3.55 7.58 2.22
N VAL A 5 3.91 6.39 1.75
CA VAL A 5 4.24 5.25 2.61
C VAL A 5 5.56 4.61 2.19
N HIS A 6 6.25 4.01 3.14
CA HIS A 6 7.29 3.04 2.86
C HIS A 6 6.66 1.66 2.75
N VAL A 7 6.97 0.94 1.68
CA VAL A 7 6.43 -0.40 1.43
C VAL A 7 7.58 -1.36 1.19
N ILE A 8 7.59 -2.49 1.89
CA ILE A 8 8.41 -3.64 1.55
C ILE A 8 7.59 -4.48 0.59
N ALA A 9 8.11 -4.71 -0.61
CA ALA A 9 7.45 -5.49 -1.65
C ALA A 9 8.40 -6.54 -2.23
N THR A 10 7.84 -7.62 -2.75
CA THR A 10 8.54 -8.65 -3.51
C THR A 10 8.23 -8.54 -4.99
N PHE A 11 9.14 -9.05 -5.81
CA PHE A 11 8.98 -9.15 -7.26
C PHE A 11 9.10 -10.62 -7.65
N ASN A 12 8.28 -11.08 -8.60
CA ASN A 12 8.47 -12.40 -9.22
C ASN A 12 9.34 -12.29 -10.48
N LEU A 13 9.64 -13.43 -11.12
CA LEU A 13 10.43 -13.49 -12.36
C LEU A 13 9.78 -12.73 -13.53
N ASP A 14 8.45 -12.56 -13.50
CA ASP A 14 7.70 -11.80 -14.50
C ASP A 14 7.67 -10.29 -14.19
N GLY A 15 8.39 -9.83 -13.16
CA GLY A 15 8.41 -8.45 -12.72
C GLY A 15 7.15 -8.00 -11.98
N ARG A 16 6.24 -8.93 -11.63
CA ARG A 16 5.02 -8.60 -10.87
C ARG A 16 5.37 -8.26 -9.43
N VAL A 17 4.92 -7.08 -9.02
CA VAL A 17 5.13 -6.54 -7.67
C VAL A 17 4.04 -7.05 -6.72
N ARG A 18 4.42 -7.40 -5.51
CA ARG A 18 3.49 -7.72 -4.41
C ARG A 18 3.92 -7.04 -3.11
N PRO A 19 3.10 -6.16 -2.52
CA PRO A 19 3.43 -5.53 -1.25
C PRO A 19 3.24 -6.51 -0.09
N LEU A 20 4.13 -6.46 0.90
CA LEU A 20 4.15 -7.35 2.07
C LEU A 20 3.98 -6.62 3.40
N TRP A 21 4.62 -5.45 3.53
CA TRP A 21 4.58 -4.63 4.74
C TRP A 21 4.53 -3.15 4.35
N LEU A 22 3.96 -2.33 5.22
CA LEU A 22 4.00 -0.88 5.04
C LEU A 22 4.22 -0.13 6.35
N ARG A 23 4.76 1.09 6.22
CA ARG A 23 4.90 2.07 7.29
C ARG A 23 4.56 3.46 6.77
N LEU A 24 3.85 4.27 7.54
CA LEU A 24 3.58 5.67 7.19
C LEU A 24 4.90 6.46 7.16
N LYS A 25 5.11 7.30 6.14
CA LYS A 25 6.41 7.99 5.94
C LYS A 25 6.66 9.17 6.89
N LEU A 26 5.60 9.78 7.42
CA LEU A 26 5.68 11.06 8.15
C LEU A 26 5.93 10.92 9.65
N GLU A 27 6.00 9.70 10.18
CA GLU A 27 6.09 9.41 11.60
C GLU A 27 7.21 8.38 11.80
N ASP A 28 8.32 8.78 12.43
CA ASP A 28 9.47 7.88 12.66
C ASP A 28 9.09 6.67 13.52
N ASP A 29 8.18 6.89 14.49
CA ASP A 29 7.58 5.87 15.35
C ASP A 29 6.28 5.26 14.77
N ALA A 30 6.02 5.45 13.47
CA ALA A 30 4.83 4.87 12.85
C ALA A 30 4.81 3.34 13.02
N PRO A 31 3.65 2.76 13.40
CA PRO A 31 3.48 1.33 13.41
C PRO A 31 3.74 0.74 12.02
N VAL A 32 4.39 -0.43 12.02
CA VAL A 32 4.60 -1.24 10.82
C VAL A 32 3.42 -2.20 10.70
N TYR A 33 2.77 -2.19 9.55
CA TYR A 33 1.60 -3.02 9.28
C TYR A 33 1.97 -4.17 8.35
N LYS A 34 1.51 -5.36 8.71
CA LYS A 34 1.59 -6.54 7.83
C LYS A 34 0.45 -6.50 6.83
N ILE A 35 0.75 -6.76 5.55
CA ILE A 35 -0.27 -7.01 4.53
C ILE A 35 -0.64 -8.49 4.59
N CYS A 36 -1.88 -8.77 4.96
CA CYS A 36 -2.41 -10.12 5.18
C CYS A 36 -2.97 -10.73 3.89
N ASP A 37 -3.74 -9.93 3.14
CA ASP A 37 -4.23 -10.27 1.81
C ASP A 37 -4.07 -9.06 0.91
N CYS A 38 -3.85 -9.29 -0.38
CA CYS A 38 -3.83 -8.19 -1.34
C CYS A 38 -4.17 -8.62 -2.76
N ARG A 39 -5.05 -7.86 -3.39
CA ARG A 39 -5.45 -8.02 -4.79
C ARG A 39 -4.89 -6.86 -5.60
N CYS A 40 -4.15 -7.17 -6.66
CA CYS A 40 -3.65 -6.19 -7.60
C CYS A 40 -4.66 -6.03 -8.74
N LYS A 41 -4.99 -4.79 -9.08
CA LYS A 41 -5.64 -4.42 -10.33
C LYS A 41 -4.63 -3.59 -11.12
N ASP A 42 -4.17 -4.15 -12.23
CA ASP A 42 -3.40 -3.40 -13.20
C ASP A 42 -4.37 -2.53 -14.00
N GLU A 43 -4.33 -1.21 -13.81
CA GLU A 43 -5.12 -0.27 -14.60
C GLU A 43 -4.42 0.06 -15.92
N GLY A 44 -4.06 -0.99 -16.67
CA GLY A 44 -3.56 -0.92 -18.04
C GLY A 44 -2.24 -0.17 -18.24
N ASN A 45 -1.50 -0.60 -19.27
CA ASN A 45 -0.14 -0.15 -19.61
C ASN A 45 0.09 1.38 -19.78
N TRP A 46 -0.92 2.24 -19.67
CA TRP A 46 -0.81 3.67 -19.98
C TRP A 46 -0.73 4.58 -18.75
N SER A 47 -1.16 4.13 -17.57
CA SER A 47 -1.19 4.98 -16.36
C SER A 47 0.16 5.03 -15.61
N GLY A 48 0.99 3.99 -15.75
CA GLY A 48 2.20 3.83 -14.92
C GLY A 48 1.89 3.66 -13.43
N VAL A 49 0.65 3.26 -13.09
CA VAL A 49 0.20 3.07 -11.70
C VAL A 49 -0.39 1.67 -11.54
N LEU A 50 0.19 0.90 -10.61
CA LEU A 50 -0.39 -0.36 -10.17
C LEU A 50 -1.18 -0.13 -8.88
N SER A 51 -2.46 -0.50 -8.88
CA SER A 51 -3.34 -0.29 -7.72
C SER A 51 -3.56 -1.61 -6.98
N PHE A 52 -3.41 -1.57 -5.66
CA PHE A 52 -3.44 -2.73 -4.78
C PHE A 52 -4.48 -2.51 -3.68
N TRP A 53 -5.47 -3.40 -3.59
CA TRP A 53 -6.43 -3.44 -2.49
C TRP A 53 -5.94 -4.46 -1.49
N CYS A 54 -5.48 -3.97 -0.35
CA CYS A 54 -4.84 -4.80 0.65
C CYS A 54 -5.62 -4.77 1.97
N VAL A 55 -5.64 -5.91 2.65
CA VAL A 55 -6.02 -6.02 4.06
C VAL A 55 -4.75 -5.97 4.88
N ILE A 56 -4.65 -5.01 5.79
CA ILE A 56 -3.52 -4.85 6.69
C ILE A 56 -3.90 -5.11 8.12
N SER A 57 -2.92 -5.51 8.93
CA SER A 57 -3.11 -5.71 10.37
C SER A 57 -1.97 -5.12 11.18
N ASN A 58 -2.34 -4.51 12.31
CA ASN A 58 -1.46 -4.21 13.43
C ASN A 58 -2.14 -4.71 14.70
N ALA A 59 -1.81 -5.95 15.10
CA ALA A 59 -2.11 -6.68 16.34
C ALA A 59 -3.55 -6.67 16.91
N ARG A 60 -4.23 -5.52 16.92
CA ARG A 60 -5.56 -5.26 17.46
C ARG A 60 -6.63 -5.11 16.38
N GLU A 61 -6.27 -4.63 15.18
CA GLU A 61 -7.25 -4.29 14.14
C GLU A 61 -6.80 -4.70 12.74
N GLN A 62 -7.78 -4.88 11.86
CA GLN A 62 -7.59 -5.03 10.43
C GLN A 62 -8.22 -3.86 9.69
N HIS A 63 -7.54 -3.36 8.66
CA HIS A 63 -8.04 -2.30 7.82
C HIS A 63 -7.93 -2.68 6.35
N GLU A 64 -8.96 -2.33 5.58
CA GLU A 64 -8.89 -2.36 4.13
C GLU A 64 -8.32 -1.04 3.62
N ILE A 65 -7.27 -1.13 2.82
CA ILE A 65 -6.58 0.02 2.25
C ILE A 65 -6.37 -0.15 0.75
N ARG A 66 -6.18 0.97 0.07
CA ARG A 66 -5.68 1.00 -1.30
C ARG A 66 -4.27 1.58 -1.33
N LEU A 67 -3.35 0.85 -1.95
CA LEU A 67 -2.00 1.30 -2.24
C LEU A 67 -1.83 1.49 -3.75
N ASP A 68 -1.33 2.65 -4.15
CA ASP A 68 -0.96 2.92 -5.53
C ASP A 68 0.56 2.96 -5.66
N PHE A 69 1.12 2.14 -6.54
CA PHE A 69 2.53 2.13 -6.87
C PHE A 69 2.76 2.83 -8.20
N HIS A 70 3.42 3.99 -8.15
CA HIS A 70 3.82 4.76 -9.32
C HIS A 70 5.14 4.19 -9.84
N THR A 71 5.08 3.45 -10.95
CA THR A 71 6.21 2.66 -11.45
C THR A 71 7.36 3.52 -11.95
N LYS A 72 7.06 4.71 -12.48
CA LYS A 72 8.07 5.65 -13.01
C LYS A 72 8.98 6.23 -11.92
N ASP A 73 8.40 6.63 -10.79
CA ASP A 73 9.13 7.31 -9.71
C ASP A 73 9.44 6.36 -8.54
N HIS A 74 9.01 5.11 -8.63
CA HIS A 74 9.10 4.10 -7.58
C HIS A 74 8.52 4.54 -6.23
N VAL A 75 7.38 5.26 -6.28
CA VAL A 75 6.71 5.81 -5.08
C VAL A 75 5.44 5.02 -4.77
N TRP A 76 5.25 4.76 -3.48
CA TRP A 76 4.03 4.17 -2.94
C TRP A 76 3.18 5.20 -2.21
N ASN A 77 1.89 5.19 -2.54
CA ASN A 77 0.90 6.08 -1.99
C ASN A 77 -0.25 5.28 -1.36
N LEU A 78 -0.60 5.63 -0.13
CA LEU A 78 -1.84 5.20 0.51
C LEU A 78 -2.97 6.11 0.06
N VAL A 79 -4.01 5.51 -0.55
CA VAL A 79 -5.24 6.20 -0.94
C VAL A 79 -6.25 6.03 0.19
N LEU A 80 -6.54 7.12 0.90
CA LEU A 80 -7.49 7.10 2.01
C LEU A 80 -8.93 7.22 1.50
N ASN A 81 -9.72 6.18 1.78
CA ASN A 81 -11.18 6.13 1.62
C ASN A 81 -11.88 6.39 2.97
N ASN A 82 -13.19 6.63 2.99
CA ASN A 82 -13.94 6.87 4.24
C ASN A 82 -13.81 5.74 5.29
N SER A 83 -13.55 4.50 4.86
CA SER A 83 -13.27 3.34 5.73
C SER A 83 -11.86 3.33 6.35
N SER A 84 -10.97 4.21 5.91
CA SER A 84 -9.58 4.33 6.38
C SER A 84 -9.31 5.62 7.18
N VAL A 85 -10.36 6.34 7.57
CA VAL A 85 -10.28 7.62 8.30
C VAL A 85 -9.68 7.46 9.71
N GLY A 86 -9.76 6.25 10.31
CA GLY A 86 -9.09 5.93 11.58
C GLY A 86 -7.65 5.41 11.44
N PHE A 87 -7.13 5.28 10.22
CA PHE A 87 -5.80 4.73 9.98
C PHE A 87 -4.71 5.81 10.03
N GLY A 88 -3.92 5.82 11.10
CA GLY A 88 -2.87 6.83 11.33
C GLY A 88 -3.41 8.18 11.80
N ALA A 89 -4.41 8.14 12.69
CA ALA A 89 -4.81 9.24 13.56
C ALA A 89 -4.17 9.06 14.94
#